data_AF-A0A848CYK9-F1
#
_entry.id   AF-A0A848CYK9-F1
#
_cell.length_a   1.000
_cell.length_b   1.000
_cell.length_c   1.000
_cell.angle_alpha   90.00
_cell.angle_beta   90.00
_cell.angle_gamma   90.00
#
_symmetry.space_group_name_H-M   'P 1'
#
loop_
_entity.id
_entity.type
_entity.pdbx_description
1 polymer ?
#
loop_
_entity_poly.entity_id
_entity_poly.type
_entity_poly.pdbx_seq_one_letter_code
_entity_poly.pdbx_strand_id
1 'polypeptide(L)' 'TAIVEQTVEDYIHYYNNIRIQAKLNNQSPVQYRQLAV' A
#
# COMPACT_ATOMS: atom_id res chain seq x y z
N THR A 1 1.60 -5.59 22.27
CA THR A 1 2.77 -6.44 21.97
C THR A 1 3.57 -5.72 20.90
N ALA A 2 4.59 -4.93 21.28
CA ALA A 2 5.15 -3.86 20.42
C ALA A 2 5.64 -4.32 19.04
N ILE A 3 6.20 -5.53 18.92
CA ILE A 3 6.70 -6.07 17.64
C ILE A 3 5.56 -6.36 16.66
N VAL A 4 4.43 -6.86 17.13
CA VAL A 4 3.27 -7.20 16.27
C VAL A 4 2.66 -5.93 15.72
N GLU A 5 2.49 -4.91 16.56
CA GLU A 5 1.98 -3.60 16.16
C GLU A 5 2.87 -2.98 15.07
N GLN A 6 4.18 -2.92 15.29
CA GLN A 6 5.13 -2.41 14.29
C GLN A 6 5.04 -3.18 12.96
N THR A 7 4.99 -4.52 13.03
CA THR A 7 4.93 -5.36 11.83
C THR A 7 3.66 -5.08 11.02
N VAL A 8 2.54 -4.84 11.69
CA VAL A 8 1.27 -4.51 11.03
C VAL A 8 1.33 -3.13 10.39
N GLU A 9 1.87 -2.12 11.09
CA GLU A 9 2.04 -0.76 10.55
C GLU A 9 2.94 -0.76 9.31
N ASP A 10 4.07 -1.47 9.37
CA ASP A 10 5.00 -1.59 8.24
C ASP A 10 4.33 -2.26 7.04
N TYR A 11 3.55 -3.32 7.28
CA TYR A 11 2.81 -4.00 6.21
C TYR A 11 1.75 -3.09 5.57
N ILE A 12 1.02 -2.31 6.37
CA ILE A 12 0.03 -1.34 5.88
C ILE A 12 0.72 -0.28 5.00
N HIS A 13 1.87 0.24 5.44
CA HIS A 13 2.63 1.23 4.68
C HIS A 13 3.11 0.66 3.34
N TYR A 14 3.73 -0.52 3.36
CA TYR A 14 4.17 -1.22 2.17
C TYR A 14 3.02 -1.45 1.19
N TYR A 15 1.89 -1.96 1.67
CA TYR A 15 0.75 -2.29 0.83
C TYR A 15 0.19 -1.05 0.13
N ASN A 16 0.03 0.06 0.84
CA ASN A 16 -0.63 1.25 0.32
C ASN A 16 0.27 2.07 -0.61
N ASN A 17 1.57 2.14 -0.33
CA ASN A 17 2.47 3.09 -1.00
C ASN A 17 3.47 2.42 -1.95
N ILE A 18 3.89 1.19 -1.68
CA ILE A 18 5.03 0.55 -2.36
C ILE A 18 4.57 -0.59 -3.27
N ARG A 19 3.56 -1.37 -2.87
CA ARG A 19 3.14 -2.56 -3.60
C ARG A 19 2.63 -2.22 -5.01
N ILE A 20 3.38 -2.64 -6.03
CA ILE A 20 3.01 -2.49 -7.45
C ILE A 20 2.17 -3.68 -7.91
N GLN A 21 1.09 -3.39 -8.65
CA GLN A 21 0.18 -4.41 -9.17
C GLN A 21 -0.17 -4.11 -10.62
N ALA A 22 -0.03 -5.11 -11.51
CA ALA A 22 -0.33 -4.95 -12.94
C ALA A 22 -1.79 -4.50 -13.18
N LYS A 23 -2.75 -4.99 -12.38
CA LYS A 23 -4.16 -4.58 -12.44
C LYS A 23 -4.41 -3.10 -12.09
N LEU A 24 -3.47 -2.47 -11.38
CA LEU A 24 -3.51 -1.03 -11.07
C LEU A 24 -2.66 -0.24 -12.07
N ASN A 25 -2.42 -0.80 -13.27
CA ASN A 25 -1.55 -0.23 -14.29
C ASN A 25 -0.15 0.13 -13.76
N ASN A 26 0.43 -0.76 -12.96
CA ASN A 26 1.74 -0.59 -12.31
C ASN A 26 1.83 0.61 -11.35
N GLN A 27 0.71 1.11 -10.84
CA GLN A 27 0.66 2.15 -9.81
C GLN A 27 0.54 1.53 -8.41
N SER A 28 0.91 2.30 -7.38
CA SER A 28 0.57 1.95 -6.00
C SER A 28 -0.95 2.12 -5.76
N PRO A 29 -1.54 1.44 -4.76
CA PRO A 29 -2.95 1.60 -4.44
C PRO A 29 -3.40 3.03 -4.19
N VAL A 30 -2.58 3.86 -3.54
CA VAL A 30 -2.89 5.27 -3.29
C VAL A 30 -2.90 6.07 -4.60
N GLN A 31 -1.88 5.89 -5.44
CA GLN A 31 -1.80 6.58 -6.74
C GLN A 31 -2.98 6.22 -7.65
N TYR A 32 -3.34 4.94 -7.71
CA TYR A 32 -4.48 4.48 -8.51
C TYR A 32 -5.80 5.12 -8.07
N ARG A 33 -6.06 5.22 -6.75
CA ARG A 33 -7.28 5.82 -6.21
C ARG A 33 -7.40 7.32 -6.53
N GLN A 34 -6.29 8.04 -6.65
CA GLN A 34 -6.29 9.46 -6.98
C GLN A 34 -6.75 9.73 -8.42
N LEU A 35 -6.66 8.75 -9.32
CA LEU A 35 -7.12 8.87 -10.71
C LEU A 35 -8.61 8.60 -10.91
N ALA A 36 -9.29 8.05 -9.90
CA ALA A 36 -10.73 7.75 -9.95
C ALA A 36 -11.62 8.95 -9.56
N VAL A 37 -11.04 10.16 -9.50
CA VAL A 37 -11.70 11.44 -9.22
C VAL A 37 -12.08 12.12 -10.52
#